data_AF-A0A925I818-F1
#
_entry.id   AF-A0A925I818-F1
#
_cell.length_a   1.000
_cell.length_b   1.000
_cell.length_c   1.000
_cell.angle_alpha   90.00
_cell.angle_beta   90.00
_cell.angle_gamma   90.00
#
_symmetry.space_group_name_H-M   'P 1'
#
loop_
_entity.id
_entity.type
_entity.pdbx_description
1 polymer ?
#
loop_
_entity_poly.entity_id
_entity_poly.type
_entity_poly.pdbx_seq_one_letter_code
_entity_poly.pdbx_strand_id
1 'polypeptide(L)'
;MIVGNGLLANLLKDFLNEKDLILYTAGVSNSSETDLHNYARETTLLLKTLDGRKKNEQLIYFSTFSVFDPTLQSTFYVKHKLSVEKIL
;
A
#
# COMPACT_ATOMS: atom_id res chain seq x y z
N MET A 1 -14.32 -0.10 -0.48
CA MET A 1 -13.54 1.12 -0.08
C MET A 1 -12.24 1.18 -0.86
N ILE A 2 -11.76 2.37 -1.24
CA ILE A 2 -10.45 2.59 -1.85
C ILE A 2 -9.64 3.55 -0.96
N VAL A 3 -8.42 3.15 -0.59
CA VAL A 3 -7.49 3.99 0.20
C VAL A 3 -6.37 4.46 -0.73
N GLY A 4 -6.16 5.78 -0.78
CA GLY A 4 -5.26 6.43 -1.74
C GLY A 4 -6.03 7.16 -2.84
N ASN A 5 -5.33 8.05 -3.56
CA ASN A 5 -5.90 8.91 -4.60
C ASN A 5 -5.05 8.95 -5.89
N GLY A 6 -4.07 8.05 -6.00
CA GLY A 6 -3.17 7.96 -7.15
C GLY A 6 -3.80 7.32 -8.39
N LEU A 7 -2.96 6.92 -9.35
CA LEU A 7 -3.40 6.32 -10.62
C LEU A 7 -4.29 5.08 -10.41
N LEU A 8 -3.85 4.13 -9.59
CA LEU A 8 -4.61 2.91 -9.30
C LEU A 8 -5.96 3.20 -8.65
N ALA A 9 -6.02 4.14 -7.70
CA ALA A 9 -7.27 4.54 -7.06
C ALA A 9 -8.30 5.04 -8.08
N ASN A 10 -7.85 5.80 -9.08
CA ASN A 10 -8.70 6.34 -10.12
C ASN A 10 -9.20 5.28 -11.10
N LEU A 11 -8.35 4.30 -11.45
CA LEU A 11 -8.72 3.20 -12.35
C LEU A 11 -9.67 2.20 -11.68
N LEU A 12 -9.65 2.09 -10.36
CA LEU A 12 -10.43 1.11 -9.61
C LEU A 12 -11.73 1.67 -9.02
N LYS A 13 -12.15 2.89 -9.42
CA LYS A 13 -13.35 3.56 -8.87
C LYS A 13 -14.62 2.73 -8.96
N ASP A 14 -14.75 1.89 -9.99
CA ASP A 14 -15.93 1.03 -10.16
C ASP A 14 -16.11 0.02 -9.02
N PHE A 15 -15.04 -0.29 -8.28
CA PHE A 15 -15.07 -1.17 -7.10
C PHE A 15 -15.38 -0.44 -5.78
N LEU A 16 -15.70 0.86 -5.81
CA LEU A 16 -16.00 1.64 -4.59
C LEU A 16 -17.15 1.05 -3.76
N ASN A 17 -18.14 0.47 -4.42
CA ASN A 17 -19.38 -0.05 -3.80
C ASN A 17 -19.27 -1.49 -3.28
N GLU A 18 -18.13 -2.16 -3.48
CA GLU A 18 -17.90 -3.50 -2.93
C GLU A 18 -17.79 -3.43 -1.40
N LYS A 19 -18.78 -4.03 -0.72
CA LYS A 19 -19.04 -3.82 0.72
C LYS A 19 -18.03 -4.50 1.66
N ASP A 20 -17.35 -5.53 1.17
CA ASP A 20 -16.40 -6.34 1.94
C ASP A 20 -14.97 -6.27 1.37
N LEU A 21 -14.68 -5.22 0.60
CA LEU A 21 -13.40 -5.06 -0.10
C LEU A 21 -12.76 -3.70 0.20
N ILE A 22 -11.48 -3.75 0.57
CA ILE A 22 -10.60 -2.59 0.75
C ILE A 22 -9.47 -2.69 -0.26
N LEU A 23 -9.45 -1.77 -1.24
CA LEU A 23 -8.35 -1.63 -2.18
C LEU A 23 -7.36 -0.60 -1.63
N TYR A 24 -6.26 -1.07 -1.07
CA TYR A 24 -5.21 -0.21 -0.52
C TYR A 24 -4.21 0.17 -1.62
N THR A 25 -4.48 1.29 -2.28
CA THR A 25 -3.70 1.83 -3.40
C THR A 25 -2.77 2.98 -2.98
N ALA A 26 -2.73 3.32 -1.68
CA ALA A 26 -1.82 4.32 -1.16
C ALA A 26 -0.38 3.80 -1.17
N GLY A 27 0.56 4.71 -1.40
CA GLY A 27 1.98 4.44 -1.47
C GLY A 27 2.79 5.73 -1.40
N VAL A 28 4.11 5.62 -1.30
CA VAL A 28 5.02 6.73 -1.60
C VAL A 28 4.99 7.14 -3.07
N SER A 29 5.47 8.36 -3.37
CA SER A 29 5.30 9.02 -4.67
C SER A 29 5.95 8.29 -5.84
N ASN A 30 7.09 7.63 -5.62
CA ASN A 30 7.79 6.83 -6.64
C ASN A 30 8.82 5.89 -5.97
N SER A 31 9.40 4.98 -6.76
CA SER A 31 10.39 3.99 -6.30
C SER A 31 11.75 4.57 -5.90
N SER A 32 12.01 5.84 -6.24
CA SER A 32 13.23 6.57 -5.87
C SER A 32 13.02 7.46 -4.65
N GLU A 33 11.91 7.31 -3.92
CA GLU A 33 11.63 8.06 -2.70
C GLU A 33 12.70 7.78 -1.62
N THR A 34 13.20 8.85 -1.01
CA THR A 34 14.23 8.81 0.04
C THR A 34 13.77 9.41 1.36
N ASP A 35 12.65 10.14 1.38
CA ASP A 35 12.11 10.73 2.59
C ASP A 35 11.41 9.66 3.45
N LEU A 36 12.05 9.32 4.58
CA LEU A 36 11.53 8.38 5.58
C LEU A 36 10.18 8.80 6.15
N HIS A 37 9.86 10.10 6.15
CA HIS A 37 8.56 10.58 6.61
C HIS A 37 7.41 10.08 5.71
N ASN A 38 7.62 10.03 4.39
CA ASN A 38 6.61 9.54 3.46
C ASN A 38 6.30 8.05 3.68
N TYR A 39 7.33 7.25 3.95
CA TYR A 39 7.17 5.83 4.30
C TYR A 39 6.45 5.65 5.65
N ALA A 40 6.83 6.42 6.68
CA ALA A 40 6.17 6.37 7.99
C ALA A 40 4.69 6.78 7.91
N ARG A 41 4.38 7.78 7.06
CA ARG A 41 3.02 8.22 6.78
C ARG A 41 2.20 7.12 6.10
N GLU A 42 2.77 6.40 5.13
CA GLU A 42 2.12 5.24 4.49
C GLU A 42 1.85 4.13 5.52
N THR A 43 2.84 3.74 6.33
CA THR A 43 2.66 2.70 7.35
C THR A 43 1.59 3.09 8.37
N THR A 44 1.58 4.35 8.82
CA THR A 44 0.57 4.83 9.77
C THR A 44 -0.85 4.76 9.17
N LEU A 45 -1.01 5.10 7.89
CA LEU A 45 -2.29 5.00 7.19
C LEU A 45 -2.72 3.54 7.04
N LEU A 46 -1.79 2.63 6.73
CA LEU A 46 -2.07 1.20 6.62
C LEU A 46 -2.57 0.63 7.95
N LEU A 47 -1.87 0.90 9.05
CA LEU A 47 -2.26 0.41 10.38
C LEU A 47 -3.64 0.93 10.78
N LYS A 48 -3.90 2.23 10.57
CA LYS A 48 -5.24 2.81 10.80
C LYS A 48 -6.33 2.14 9.95
N THR A 49 -6.00 1.76 8.71
CA THR A 49 -6.93 1.05 7.83
C THR A 49 -7.20 -0.36 8.34
N LEU A 50 -6.17 -1.07 8.81
CA LEU A 50 -6.29 -2.41 9.38
C LEU A 50 -7.06 -2.41 10.70
N ASP A 51 -6.86 -1.42 11.56
CA ASP A 51 -7.56 -1.29 12.84
C ASP A 51 -9.04 -0.91 12.62
N GLY A 52 -9.32 -0.13 11.60
CA GLY A 52 -10.67 0.35 11.27
C GLY A 52 -11.53 -0.63 10.46
N ARG A 53 -10.95 -1.69 9.90
CA ARG A 53 -11.68 -2.63 9.03
C ARG A 53 -12.60 -3.56 9.82
N LYS A 54 -13.70 -3.95 9.20
CA LYS A 54 -14.57 -5.02 9.73
C LYS A 54 -13.89 -6.38 9.57
N LYS A 55 -14.22 -7.32 10.45
CA LYS A 55 -13.65 -8.69 10.44
C LYS A 55 -13.80 -9.43 9.10
N ASN A 56 -14.87 -9.13 8.34
CA ASN A 56 -15.16 -9.79 7.06
C ASN A 56 -14.60 -9.02 5.84
N GLU A 57 -14.02 -7.83 6.04
CA GLU A 57 -13.46 -7.04 4.94
C GLU A 57 -12.09 -7.59 4.52
N GLN A 58 -11.98 -7.93 3.24
CA GLN A 58 -10.72 -8.30 2.60
C GLN A 58 -9.95 -7.05 2.20
N LEU A 59 -8.66 -7.00 2.55
CA LEU A 59 -7.75 -5.94 2.12
C LEU A 59 -6.85 -6.46 1.01
N ILE A 60 -6.83 -5.76 -0.13
CA ILE A 60 -5.90 -5.99 -1.23
C ILE A 60 -4.85 -4.89 -1.20
N TYR A 61 -3.59 -5.28 -1.00
CA TYR A 61 -2.44 -4.40 -1.05
C TYR A 61 -1.70 -4.54 -2.38
N PHE A 62 -1.32 -3.40 -2.97
CA PHE A 62 -0.53 -3.37 -4.20
C PHE A 62 0.96 -3.15 -3.85
N SER A 63 1.70 -4.27 -3.85
CA SER A 63 3.16 -4.24 -3.70
C SER A 63 3.86 -3.87 -5.01
N THR A 64 5.05 -4.42 -5.25
CA THR A 64 5.86 -4.18 -6.45
C THR A 64 6.63 -5.43 -6.85
N PHE A 65 6.84 -5.63 -8.15
CA PHE A 65 7.76 -6.66 -8.63
C PHE A 65 9.24 -6.36 -8.30
N SER A 66 9.58 -5.11 -7.98
CA SER A 66 10.95 -4.73 -7.60
C SER A 66 11.47 -5.47 -6.36
N VAL A 67 10.58 -6.06 -5.53
CA VAL A 67 11.00 -6.89 -4.39
C VAL A 67 11.72 -8.17 -4.80
N PHE A 68 11.61 -8.58 -6.07
CA PHE A 68 12.31 -9.74 -6.61
C PHE A 68 13.60 -9.37 -7.36
N ASP A 69 13.86 -8.07 -7.58
CA ASP A 69 15.08 -7.61 -8.23
C ASP A 69 16.23 -7.56 -7.21
N PRO A 70 17.28 -8.39 -7.34
CA PRO A 70 18.40 -8.40 -6.40
C PRO A 70 19.17 -7.07 -6.35
N THR A 71 19.15 -6.30 -7.43
CA THR A 71 19.88 -5.03 -7.53
C THR A 71 19.20 -3.91 -6.76
N LEU A 72 17.91 -4.05 -6.43
CA LEU A 72 17.09 -3.03 -5.77
C LEU A 72 16.83 -3.32 -4.28
N GLN A 73 17.29 -4.46 -3.75
CA GLN A 73 17.03 -4.90 -2.37
C GLN A 73 17.49 -3.92 -1.29
N SER A 74 18.51 -3.12 -1.58
CA SER A 74 19.06 -2.15 -0.63
C SER A 74 18.27 -0.83 -0.57
N THR A 75 17.39 -0.58 -1.55
CA THR A 75 16.61 0.66 -1.66
C THR A 75 15.59 0.80 -0.54
N PHE A 76 15.29 2.04 -0.15
CA PHE A 76 14.24 2.32 0.84
C PHE A 76 12.88 1.80 0.38
N TYR A 77 12.57 1.96 -0.90
CA TYR A 77 11.30 1.52 -1.49
C TYR A 77 11.08 0.02 -1.37
N VAL A 78 12.05 -0.82 -1.78
CA VAL A 78 11.94 -2.28 -1.69
C VAL A 78 11.88 -2.74 -0.24
N LYS A 79 12.74 -2.21 0.63
CA LYS A 79 12.70 -2.49 2.07
C LYS A 79 11.34 -2.16 2.69
N HIS A 80 10.75 -1.03 2.29
CA HIS A 80 9.44 -0.64 2.76
C HIS A 80 8.34 -1.59 2.28
N LYS A 81 8.31 -1.94 0.99
CA LYS A 81 7.31 -2.88 0.44
C LYS A 81 7.38 -4.25 1.14
N LEU A 82 8.57 -4.79 1.35
CA LEU A 82 8.78 -6.01 2.12
C LEU A 82 8.37 -5.86 3.59
N SER A 83 8.54 -4.69 4.19
CA SER A 83 8.07 -4.45 5.56
C SER A 83 6.55 -4.44 5.66
N VAL A 84 5.86 -3.86 4.66
CA VAL A 84 4.39 -3.86 4.59
C VAL A 84 3.85 -5.27 4.36
N GLU A 85 4.47 -6.06 3.47
CA GLU A 85 4.11 -7.46 3.25
C GLU A 85 4.23 -8.32 4.51
N LYS A 86 5.12 -7.97 5.45
CA LYS A 86 5.25 -8.66 6.75
C LYS A 86 4.24 -8.21 7.79
N ILE A 87 3.67 -7.00 7.65
CA ILE A 87 2.64 -6.46 8.55
C ILE A 87 1.28 -7.11 8.25
N LEU A 88 1.03 -7.39 6.97
CA LEU A 88 -0.22 -7.97 6.45
C LEU A 88 -0.28 -9.49 6.63
#